data_AF-A0A425BWH0-F1
#
_entry.id   AF-A0A425BWH0-F1
#
_cell.length_a   1.000
_cell.length_b   1.000
_cell.length_c   1.000
_cell.angle_alpha   90.00
_cell.angle_beta   90.00
_cell.angle_gamma   90.00
#
_symmetry.space_group_name_H-M   'P 1'
#
loop_
_entity.id
_entity.type
_entity.pdbx_description
1 polymer ?
#
loop_
_entity_poly.entity_id
_entity_poly.type
_entity_poly.pdbx_seq_one_letter_code
_entity_poly.pdbx_strand_id
1 'polypeptide(L)'
;MFRLWYLTDEDLLTDGTRYELTDTGQGLHRIQSAPRVSRAMHVTLHSTMRSLDLWVGSSVIRFGDKNVPIALMFIDKYTQVGHILRPIVKAIDSIESMCESPKTRGYVDTTFGGARTLKHTILADFFRKGFDGSGADNFFEAISCIDGRLTSERLELVLEPPLKAILPYFQDYRLCRL
;
A
#
# COMPACT_ATOMS: atom_id res chain seq x y z
N MET A 1 -7.37 3.01 -13.04
CA MET A 1 -6.66 1.75 -13.30
C MET A 1 -6.49 1.45 -14.79
N PHE A 2 -7.54 1.48 -15.63
CA PHE A 2 -7.46 1.16 -17.08
C PHE A 2 -6.34 1.86 -17.86
N ARG A 3 -6.07 3.14 -17.58
CA ARG A 3 -4.97 3.88 -18.21
C ARG A 3 -3.59 3.24 -17.96
N LEU A 4 -3.35 2.69 -16.77
CA LEU A 4 -2.07 2.06 -16.44
C LEU A 4 -1.90 0.75 -17.20
N TRP A 5 -2.98 -0.04 -17.31
CA TRP A 5 -3.01 -1.27 -18.12
C TRP A 5 -2.65 -0.97 -19.58
N TYR A 6 -3.32 0.03 -20.17
CA TYR A 6 -3.04 0.45 -21.54
C TYR A 6 -1.57 0.88 -21.73
N LEU A 7 -1.02 1.66 -20.81
CA LEU A 7 0.39 2.09 -20.90
C LEU A 7 1.37 0.92 -20.74
N THR A 8 1.02 -0.08 -19.92
CA THR A 8 1.80 -1.31 -19.81
C THR A 8 1.76 -2.12 -21.10
N ASP A 9 0.60 -2.25 -21.75
CA ASP A 9 0.51 -2.90 -23.06
C ASP A 9 1.32 -2.16 -24.12
N GLU A 10 1.29 -0.83 -24.12
CA GLU A 10 2.11 -0.02 -25.02
C GLU A 10 3.62 -0.21 -24.75
N ASP A 11 4.05 -0.24 -23.48
CA ASP A 11 5.45 -0.54 -23.12
C ASP A 11 5.83 -1.98 -23.54
N LEU A 12 4.91 -2.94 -23.42
CA LEU A 12 5.08 -4.33 -23.80
C LEU A 12 5.28 -4.52 -25.31
N LEU A 13 4.48 -3.80 -26.10
CA LEU A 13 4.39 -3.93 -27.56
C LEU A 13 5.29 -2.93 -28.30
N THR A 14 6.01 -2.05 -27.61
CA THR A 14 6.88 -1.05 -28.25
C THR A 14 8.04 -1.74 -28.97
N ASP A 15 8.20 -1.43 -30.27
CA ASP A 15 9.32 -1.90 -31.08
C ASP A 15 10.67 -1.51 -30.47
N GLY A 16 11.60 -2.48 -30.44
CA GLY A 16 12.95 -2.29 -29.87
C GLY A 16 13.06 -2.61 -28.38
N THR A 17 11.94 -2.80 -27.67
CA THR A 17 11.95 -3.27 -26.28
C THR A 17 12.19 -4.77 -26.24
N ARG A 18 13.20 -5.24 -25.50
CA ARG A 18 13.50 -6.66 -25.33
C ARG A 18 13.39 -7.06 -23.88
N TYR A 19 13.06 -8.33 -23.67
CA TYR A 19 13.17 -8.94 -22.36
C TYR A 19 14.61 -9.32 -22.08
N GLU A 20 15.04 -9.06 -20.86
CA GLU A 20 16.31 -9.57 -20.32
C GLU A 20 15.99 -10.67 -19.31
N LEU A 21 16.50 -11.87 -19.55
CA LEU A 21 16.38 -12.97 -18.62
C LEU A 21 17.41 -12.78 -17.51
N THR A 22 16.95 -12.45 -16.30
CA THR A 22 17.80 -12.04 -15.19
C THR A 22 17.43 -12.82 -13.93
N ASP A 23 18.44 -13.29 -13.21
CA ASP A 23 18.26 -13.83 -11.86
C ASP A 23 18.01 -12.67 -10.88
N THR A 24 16.84 -12.66 -10.27
CA THR A 24 16.41 -11.61 -9.35
C THR A 24 16.66 -11.95 -7.89
N GLY A 25 17.27 -13.09 -7.58
CA GLY A 25 17.38 -13.62 -6.22
C GLY A 25 16.12 -14.36 -5.75
N GLN A 26 14.99 -14.18 -6.44
CA GLN A 26 13.73 -14.93 -6.23
C GLN A 26 13.50 -15.98 -7.34
N GLY A 27 14.49 -16.18 -8.21
CA GLY A 27 14.39 -17.00 -9.40
C GLY A 27 14.68 -16.22 -10.67
N LEU A 28 14.57 -16.91 -11.80
CA LEU A 28 14.88 -16.36 -13.11
C LEU A 28 13.64 -15.68 -13.71
N HIS A 29 13.69 -14.36 -13.86
CA HIS A 29 12.57 -13.58 -14.38
C HIS A 29 12.92 -12.89 -15.70
N ARG A 30 11.90 -12.66 -16.53
CA ARG A 30 12.00 -11.81 -17.72
C ARG A 30 11.73 -10.38 -17.29
N ILE A 31 12.77 -9.55 -17.34
CA ILE A 31 12.69 -8.14 -17.01
C ILE A 31 12.42 -7.35 -18.30
N GLN A 32 11.47 -6.41 -18.25
CA GLN A 32 11.21 -5.48 -19.34
C GLN A 32 11.11 -4.05 -18.81
N SER A 33 11.78 -3.11 -19.49
CA SER A 33 11.63 -1.69 -19.20
C SER A 33 10.19 -1.23 -19.45
N ALA A 34 9.64 -0.45 -18.53
CA ALA A 34 8.26 0.06 -18.63
C ALA A 34 8.22 1.59 -18.41
N PRO A 35 8.81 2.39 -19.33
CA PRO A 35 9.00 3.82 -19.14
C PRO A 35 7.70 4.63 -19.14
N ARG A 36 6.68 4.23 -19.93
CA ARG A 36 5.42 4.99 -20.03
C ARG A 36 4.60 4.83 -18.76
N VAL A 37 4.42 3.59 -18.29
CA VAL A 37 3.71 3.32 -17.03
C VAL A 37 4.47 3.89 -15.83
N SER A 38 5.81 3.79 -15.83
CA SER A 38 6.64 4.41 -14.79
C SER A 38 6.41 5.91 -14.68
N ARG A 39 6.43 6.63 -15.81
CA ARG A 39 6.16 8.08 -15.83
C ARG A 39 4.74 8.40 -15.34
N ALA A 40 3.75 7.65 -15.79
CA ALA A 40 2.36 7.85 -15.37
C ALA A 40 2.18 7.65 -13.86
N MET A 41 2.84 6.66 -13.28
CA MET A 41 2.80 6.40 -11.84
C MET A 41 3.51 7.49 -11.04
N HIS A 42 4.68 7.96 -11.49
CA HIS A 42 5.38 9.08 -10.83
C HIS A 42 4.54 10.36 -10.83
N VAL A 43 3.84 10.66 -11.94
CA VAL A 43 2.90 11.81 -12.00
C VAL A 43 1.75 11.62 -11.00
N THR A 44 1.18 10.42 -10.92
CA THR A 44 0.08 10.10 -9.99
C THR A 44 0.53 10.29 -8.54
N LEU A 45 1.64 9.66 -8.15
CA LEU A 45 2.26 9.80 -6.83
C LEU A 45 2.53 11.28 -6.51
N HIS A 46 3.19 12.01 -7.40
CA HIS A 46 3.53 13.41 -7.12
C HIS A 46 2.29 14.31 -7.00
N SER A 47 1.25 14.06 -7.79
CA SER A 47 -0.03 14.77 -7.68
C SER A 47 -0.70 14.49 -6.33
N THR A 48 -0.68 13.23 -5.89
CA THR A 48 -1.20 12.79 -4.60
C THR A 48 -0.44 13.44 -3.45
N MET A 49 0.90 13.37 -3.47
CA MET A 49 1.76 13.99 -2.45
C MET A 49 1.48 15.49 -2.29
N ARG A 50 1.27 16.21 -3.40
CA ARG A 50 0.93 17.65 -3.37
C ARG A 50 -0.46 17.94 -2.81
N SER A 51 -1.37 16.98 -2.87
CA SER A 51 -2.74 17.14 -2.37
C SER A 51 -2.88 16.87 -0.87
N LEU A 52 -1.83 16.37 -0.23
CA LEU A 52 -1.82 15.99 1.18
C LEU A 52 -0.99 16.99 1.99
N ASP A 53 -1.48 17.35 3.18
CA ASP A 53 -0.74 18.21 4.10
C ASP A 53 0.53 17.54 4.65
N LEU A 54 0.53 16.20 4.73
CA LEU A 54 1.64 15.40 5.18
C LEU A 54 1.77 14.14 4.33
N TRP A 55 2.99 13.84 3.89
CA TRP A 55 3.33 12.65 3.12
C TRP A 55 4.14 11.67 3.96
N VAL A 56 3.65 10.43 4.10
CA VAL A 56 4.37 9.34 4.77
C VAL A 56 4.39 8.13 3.84
N GLY A 57 5.50 7.96 3.13
CA GLY A 57 5.64 6.88 2.16
C GLY A 57 6.92 6.99 1.32
N SER A 58 7.24 5.94 0.58
CA SER A 58 8.29 5.96 -0.42
C SER A 58 7.88 6.85 -1.59
N SER A 59 8.78 7.72 -2.03
CA SER A 59 8.62 8.53 -3.25
C SER A 59 9.17 7.83 -4.49
N VAL A 60 9.60 6.58 -4.38
CA VAL A 60 10.29 5.84 -5.44
C VAL A 60 9.38 4.74 -5.95
N ILE A 61 9.17 4.73 -7.27
CA ILE A 61 8.43 3.68 -7.97
C ILE A 61 9.39 2.98 -8.93
N ARG A 62 9.50 1.66 -8.80
CA ARG A 62 10.41 0.83 -9.60
C ARG A 62 9.62 -0.07 -10.54
N PHE A 63 10.05 -0.13 -11.79
CA PHE A 63 9.49 -0.97 -12.85
C PHE A 63 10.62 -1.46 -13.75
N GLY A 64 10.53 -2.69 -14.22
CA GLY A 64 11.53 -3.27 -15.09
C GLY A 64 12.88 -3.45 -14.41
N ASP A 65 12.87 -3.85 -13.14
CA ASP A 65 14.06 -4.19 -12.37
C ASP A 65 13.93 -5.54 -11.66
N LYS A 66 14.92 -5.91 -10.85
CA LYS A 66 14.90 -7.19 -10.12
C LYS A 66 13.73 -7.34 -9.15
N ASN A 67 13.19 -6.23 -8.64
CA ASN A 67 12.11 -6.24 -7.66
C ASN A 67 10.74 -6.19 -8.34
N VAL A 68 10.64 -5.49 -9.47
CA VAL A 68 9.44 -5.39 -10.30
C VAL A 68 9.78 -5.74 -11.74
N PRO A 69 9.91 -7.03 -12.08
CA PRO A 69 10.35 -7.46 -13.41
C PRO A 69 9.40 -7.02 -14.53
N ILE A 70 8.09 -7.03 -14.24
CA ILE A 70 7.02 -6.71 -15.17
C ILE A 70 6.01 -5.77 -14.50
N ALA A 71 5.69 -4.65 -15.14
CA ALA A 71 4.76 -3.66 -14.60
C ALA A 71 3.33 -4.17 -14.41
N LEU A 72 2.90 -5.16 -15.19
CA LEU A 72 1.58 -5.79 -15.02
C LEU A 72 1.42 -6.44 -13.65
N MET A 73 2.48 -7.06 -13.10
CA MET A 73 2.44 -7.65 -11.75
C MET A 73 2.21 -6.60 -10.66
N PHE A 74 2.82 -5.42 -10.82
CA PHE A 74 2.55 -4.30 -9.94
C PHE A 74 1.08 -3.91 -10.04
N ILE A 75 0.57 -3.67 -11.24
CA ILE A 75 -0.82 -3.23 -11.43
C ILE A 75 -1.80 -4.23 -10.81
N ASP A 76 -1.63 -5.52 -11.09
CA ASP A 76 -2.46 -6.58 -10.52
C ASP A 76 -2.41 -6.57 -8.98
N LYS A 77 -1.22 -6.53 -8.39
CA LYS A 77 -1.05 -6.46 -6.94
C LYS A 77 -1.77 -5.26 -6.32
N TYR A 78 -1.67 -4.09 -6.95
CA TYR A 78 -2.30 -2.86 -6.44
C TYR A 78 -3.82 -2.83 -6.62
N THR A 79 -4.39 -3.61 -7.55
CA THR A 79 -5.84 -3.79 -7.60
C THR A 79 -6.39 -4.53 -6.37
N GLN A 80 -5.57 -5.40 -5.76
CA GLN A 80 -5.98 -6.20 -4.60
C GLN A 80 -5.93 -5.43 -3.28
N VAL A 81 -5.19 -4.31 -3.21
CA VAL A 81 -5.05 -3.53 -1.96
C VAL A 81 -6.40 -3.11 -1.40
N GLY A 82 -7.33 -2.67 -2.25
CA GLY A 82 -8.69 -2.33 -1.83
C GLY A 82 -9.41 -3.52 -1.18
N HIS A 83 -9.23 -4.74 -1.69
CA HIS A 83 -9.83 -5.95 -1.13
C HIS A 83 -9.22 -6.34 0.21
N ILE A 84 -7.89 -6.19 0.35
CA ILE A 84 -7.15 -6.46 1.59
C ILE A 84 -7.60 -5.51 2.72
N LEU A 85 -7.83 -4.23 2.40
CA LEU A 85 -8.17 -3.21 3.40
C LEU A 85 -9.65 -3.23 3.82
N ARG A 86 -10.55 -3.75 2.97
CA ARG A 86 -12.01 -3.77 3.23
C ARG A 86 -12.40 -4.35 4.60
N PRO A 87 -11.86 -5.50 5.05
CA PRO A 87 -12.21 -6.06 6.36
C PRO A 87 -11.81 -5.14 7.52
N ILE A 88 -10.65 -4.49 7.42
CA ILE A 88 -10.15 -3.57 8.45
C ILE A 88 -11.02 -2.31 8.51
N VAL A 89 -11.33 -1.71 7.35
CA VAL A 89 -12.26 -0.56 7.27
C VAL A 89 -13.60 -0.91 7.91
N LYS A 90 -14.18 -2.06 7.52
CA LYS A 90 -15.45 -2.52 8.06
C LYS A 90 -15.39 -2.74 9.57
N ALA A 91 -14.30 -3.30 10.08
CA ALA A 91 -14.11 -3.49 11.52
C ALA A 91 -14.08 -2.15 12.26
N ILE A 92 -13.32 -1.17 11.76
CA ILE A 92 -13.22 0.17 12.34
C ILE A 92 -14.58 0.89 12.34
N ASP A 93 -15.30 0.87 11.21
CA ASP A 93 -16.60 1.52 11.06
C ASP A 93 -17.66 0.91 11.99
N SER A 94 -17.59 -0.41 12.22
CA SER A 94 -18.56 -1.13 13.04
C SER A 94 -18.41 -0.88 14.55
N ILE A 95 -17.26 -0.37 15.02
CA ILE A 95 -16.98 -0.21 16.46
C ILE A 95 -17.97 0.74 17.15
N GLU A 96 -18.34 1.85 16.51
CA GLU A 96 -19.29 2.79 17.11
C GLU A 96 -20.66 2.14 17.33
N SER A 97 -21.17 1.43 16.32
CA SER A 97 -22.45 0.74 16.40
C SER A 97 -22.41 -0.40 17.43
N MET A 98 -21.31 -1.15 17.50
CA MET A 98 -21.11 -2.16 18.54
C MET A 98 -21.16 -1.58 19.95
N CYS A 99 -20.68 -0.34 20.13
CA CYS A 99 -20.73 0.37 21.40
C CYS A 99 -22.12 0.91 21.74
N GLU A 100 -23.16 0.73 20.92
CA GLU A 100 -24.54 1.03 21.30
C GLU A 100 -25.04 0.10 22.43
N SER A 101 -24.55 -1.14 22.47
CA SER A 101 -24.84 -2.09 23.54
C SER A 101 -24.07 -1.73 24.82
N PRO A 102 -24.75 -1.55 25.97
CA PRO A 102 -24.09 -1.17 27.23
C PRO A 102 -23.00 -2.13 27.69
N LYS A 103 -23.17 -3.44 27.43
CA LYS A 103 -22.18 -4.46 27.80
C LYS A 103 -20.90 -4.31 26.98
N THR A 104 -21.04 -4.14 25.67
CA THR A 104 -19.91 -3.97 24.75
C THR A 104 -19.19 -2.66 25.01
N ARG A 105 -19.94 -1.57 25.22
CA ARG A 105 -19.37 -0.26 25.60
C ARG A 105 -18.55 -0.37 26.89
N GLY A 106 -19.10 -0.98 27.93
CA GLY A 106 -18.39 -1.18 29.20
C GLY A 106 -17.09 -1.96 29.03
N TYR A 107 -17.07 -3.01 28.21
CA TYR A 107 -15.85 -3.74 27.87
C TYR A 107 -14.84 -2.86 27.11
N VAL A 108 -15.28 -2.15 26.08
CA VAL A 108 -14.41 -1.27 25.26
C VAL A 108 -13.79 -0.15 26.11
N ASP A 109 -14.58 0.49 26.96
CA ASP A 109 -14.11 1.56 27.83
C ASP A 109 -13.13 1.04 28.89
N THR A 110 -13.43 -0.12 29.50
CA THR A 110 -12.58 -0.70 30.57
C THR A 110 -11.26 -1.27 30.04
N THR A 111 -11.31 -1.98 28.91
CA THR A 111 -10.12 -2.69 28.38
C THR A 111 -9.26 -1.80 27.49
N PHE A 112 -9.87 -0.95 26.66
CA PHE A 112 -9.16 -0.17 25.65
C PHE A 112 -9.14 1.33 25.93
N GLY A 113 -9.90 1.82 26.93
CA GLY A 113 -10.01 3.26 27.18
C GLY A 113 -10.87 3.99 26.14
N GLY A 114 -11.80 3.27 25.51
CA GLY A 114 -12.82 3.83 24.62
C GLY A 114 -12.69 3.44 23.15
N ALA A 115 -13.76 3.72 22.39
CA ALA A 115 -13.90 3.35 20.99
C ALA A 115 -12.78 3.92 20.10
N ARG A 116 -12.38 5.18 20.32
CA ARG A 116 -11.28 5.81 19.59
C ARG A 116 -9.97 5.07 19.81
N THR A 117 -9.61 4.80 21.06
CA THR A 117 -8.37 4.10 21.41
C THR A 117 -8.35 2.69 20.80
N LEU A 118 -9.46 1.96 20.86
CA LEU A 118 -9.60 0.66 20.20
C LEU A 118 -9.36 0.75 18.69
N LYS A 119 -9.94 1.76 18.00
CA LYS A 119 -9.70 1.99 16.56
C LYS A 119 -8.21 2.20 16.29
N HIS A 120 -7.54 3.05 17.07
CA HIS A 120 -6.10 3.27 16.93
C HIS A 120 -5.28 2.01 17.22
N THR A 121 -5.64 1.21 18.23
CA THR A 121 -4.95 -0.04 18.53
C THR A 121 -5.04 -1.03 17.38
N ILE A 122 -6.22 -1.22 16.79
CA ILE A 122 -6.42 -2.10 15.63
C ILE A 122 -5.59 -1.62 14.44
N LEU A 123 -5.63 -0.32 14.13
CA LEU A 123 -4.84 0.25 13.04
C LEU A 123 -3.34 0.09 13.31
N ALA A 124 -2.87 0.41 14.52
CA ALA A 124 -1.47 0.27 14.90
C ALA A 124 -0.97 -1.17 14.73
N ASP A 125 -1.72 -2.16 15.21
CA ASP A 125 -1.35 -3.56 15.06
C ASP A 125 -1.42 -4.01 13.60
N PHE A 126 -2.43 -3.57 12.85
CA PHE A 126 -2.52 -3.85 11.41
C PHE A 126 -1.31 -3.31 10.66
N PHE A 127 -0.91 -2.04 10.86
CA PHE A 127 0.26 -1.48 10.16
C PHE A 127 1.58 -2.08 10.64
N ARG A 128 1.69 -2.43 11.93
CA ARG A 128 2.91 -3.02 12.49
C ARG A 128 3.12 -4.48 12.10
N LYS A 129 2.04 -5.22 11.81
CA LYS A 129 2.09 -6.67 11.56
C LYS A 129 1.70 -7.06 10.14
N GLY A 130 0.79 -6.31 9.52
CA GLY A 130 0.41 -6.49 8.12
C GLY A 130 1.47 -6.00 7.15
N PHE A 131 2.37 -5.10 7.60
CA PHE A 131 3.48 -4.57 6.81
C PHE A 131 4.75 -4.52 7.65
N ASP A 132 5.29 -5.68 8.03
CA ASP A 132 6.47 -5.77 8.91
C ASP A 132 7.80 -5.97 8.16
N GLY A 133 7.76 -5.94 6.83
CA GLY A 133 8.96 -5.97 5.96
C GLY A 133 9.80 -7.25 6.07
N SER A 134 9.32 -8.25 6.80
CA SER A 134 10.11 -9.42 7.19
C SER A 134 10.37 -10.41 6.05
N GLY A 135 9.74 -10.23 4.88
CA GLY A 135 9.93 -11.10 3.72
C GLY A 135 11.00 -10.61 2.73
N ALA A 136 11.66 -9.48 3.00
CA ALA A 136 12.68 -8.92 2.12
C ALA A 136 14.10 -9.05 2.68
N ASP A 137 15.08 -9.12 1.78
CA ASP A 137 16.48 -9.37 2.12
C ASP A 137 17.17 -8.14 2.73
N ASN A 138 16.64 -6.93 2.51
CA ASN A 138 17.14 -5.70 3.09
C ASN A 138 16.06 -4.60 3.17
N PHE A 139 16.34 -3.51 3.88
CA PHE A 139 15.40 -2.39 4.07
C PHE A 139 14.92 -1.75 2.75
N PHE A 140 15.77 -1.67 1.72
CA PHE A 140 15.39 -1.09 0.42
C PHE A 140 14.46 -2.01 -0.39
N GLU A 141 14.56 -3.31 -0.17
CA GLU A 141 13.72 -4.34 -0.79
C GLU A 141 12.45 -4.61 0.02
N ALA A 142 12.49 -4.42 1.34
CA ALA A 142 11.33 -4.43 2.25
C ALA A 142 10.34 -3.31 1.93
N ILE A 143 10.84 -2.22 1.34
CA ILE A 143 10.08 -1.08 0.81
C ILE A 143 9.61 -1.35 -0.64
N SER A 144 10.15 -2.38 -1.31
CA SER A 144 9.73 -2.72 -2.65
C SER A 144 8.37 -3.39 -2.62
N CYS A 145 7.44 -2.82 -3.37
CA CYS A 145 6.03 -3.18 -3.44
C CYS A 145 5.73 -4.64 -3.75
N ILE A 146 6.74 -5.49 -3.95
CA ILE A 146 6.67 -6.88 -4.36
C ILE A 146 7.40 -7.77 -3.33
N ASP A 147 6.92 -7.70 -2.08
CA ASP A 147 7.14 -8.77 -1.10
C ASP A 147 5.80 -9.43 -0.74
N GLY A 148 5.82 -10.76 -0.57
CA GLY A 148 4.72 -11.71 -0.72
C GLY A 148 3.71 -11.78 0.44
N ARG A 149 3.83 -10.95 1.47
CA ARG A 149 2.98 -11.01 2.68
C ARG A 149 1.99 -9.86 2.85
N LEU A 150 1.67 -9.17 1.75
CA LEU A 150 0.92 -7.90 1.62
C LEU A 150 1.91 -6.74 1.47
N THR A 151 1.80 -6.03 0.34
CA THR A 151 2.58 -4.86 -0.11
C THR A 151 3.49 -4.19 0.93
N SER A 152 4.80 -4.11 0.64
CA SER A 152 5.83 -3.39 1.41
C SER A 152 5.41 -2.19 2.25
N GLU A 153 6.12 -2.03 3.37
CA GLU A 153 5.96 -1.11 4.50
C GLU A 153 5.63 0.36 4.21
N ARG A 154 5.68 0.86 2.97
CA ARG A 154 5.53 2.31 2.72
C ARG A 154 5.03 2.77 1.35
N LEU A 155 4.36 1.95 0.53
CA LEU A 155 3.65 2.48 -0.66
C LEU A 155 2.13 2.52 -0.48
N GLU A 156 1.66 3.72 -0.13
CA GLU A 156 0.40 4.34 -0.55
C GLU A 156 -0.92 3.58 -0.36
N LEU A 157 -1.59 3.95 0.74
CA LEU A 157 -3.04 4.07 0.84
C LEU A 157 -3.59 5.16 -0.10
N VAL A 158 -3.37 5.10 -1.41
CA VAL A 158 -4.08 5.98 -2.34
C VAL A 158 -4.43 5.21 -3.59
N LEU A 159 -5.54 4.47 -3.51
CA LEU A 159 -6.48 4.24 -4.60
C LEU A 159 -7.74 3.66 -3.94
N GLU A 160 -8.68 4.53 -3.57
CA GLU A 160 -10.15 4.34 -3.49
C GLU A 160 -10.77 5.27 -2.40
N PRO A 161 -12.02 5.74 -2.58
CA PRO A 161 -12.69 6.68 -1.68
C PRO A 161 -12.84 6.30 -0.19
N PRO A 162 -12.84 5.02 0.27
CA PRO A 162 -13.07 4.75 1.69
C PRO A 162 -11.91 5.19 2.60
N LEU A 163 -10.73 5.52 2.05
CA LEU A 163 -9.56 5.90 2.86
C LEU A 163 -9.61 7.31 3.45
N LYS A 164 -10.49 8.18 2.93
CA LYS A 164 -10.77 9.48 3.57
C LYS A 164 -11.38 9.34 4.96
N ALA A 165 -12.00 8.20 5.29
CA ALA A 165 -12.57 7.95 6.62
C ALA A 165 -11.51 7.65 7.68
N ILE A 166 -10.31 7.18 7.29
CA ILE A 166 -9.24 6.82 8.23
C ILE A 166 -8.25 7.98 8.43
N LEU A 167 -8.11 8.88 7.45
CA LEU A 167 -7.25 10.07 7.53
C LEU A 167 -7.41 10.93 8.81
N PRO A 168 -8.62 11.17 9.35
CA PRO A 168 -8.78 11.89 10.62
C PRO A 168 -8.15 11.18 11.83
N TYR A 169 -8.07 9.84 11.80
CA TYR A 169 -7.45 9.03 12.84
C TYR A 169 -5.91 8.95 12.73
N PHE A 170 -5.32 9.52 11.67
CA PHE A 170 -3.87 9.63 11.53
C PHE A 170 -3.32 11.00 11.95
N GLN A 171 -4.19 11.99 12.24
CA GLN A 171 -3.75 13.32 12.67
C GLN A 171 -3.04 13.30 14.05
N ASP A 172 -3.31 12.30 14.89
CA ASP A 172 -2.66 12.17 16.21
C ASP A 172 -1.39 11.33 16.22
N TYR A 173 -1.06 10.63 15.12
CA TYR A 173 0.20 9.91 15.04
C TYR A 173 1.33 10.91 14.76
N ARG A 174 1.96 11.37 15.84
CA ARG A 174 3.31 11.96 15.85
C ARG A 174 4.36 10.95 15.37
N LEU A 175 4.28 10.53 14.11
CA LEU A 175 5.26 9.65 13.48
C LEU A 175 6.46 10.42 12.87
N CYS A 176 6.62 11.71 13.23
CA CYS A 176 7.76 12.53 12.81
C CYS A 176 8.37 13.33 13.98
N ARG A 177 9.11 12.64 14.84
CA ARG A 177 10.33 13.14 15.49
C ARG A 177 11.30 11.98 15.69
N LEU A 178 11.79 11.41 14.60
CA LEU A 178 13.08 10.72 14.49
C LEU A 178 13.55 10.86 13.04
#